data_AF-A0A327TIS3-F1
#
_entry.id   AF-A0A327TIS3-F1
#
_cell.length_a   1.000
_cell.length_b   1.000
_cell.length_c   1.000
_cell.angle_alpha   90.00
_cell.angle_beta   90.00
_cell.angle_gamma   90.00
#
_symmetry.space_group_name_H-M   'P 1'
#
loop_
_entity.id
_entity.type
_entity.pdbx_description
1 polymer ?
#
loop_
_entity_poly.entity_id
_entity_poly.type
_entity_poly.pdbx_seq_one_letter_code
_entity_poly.pdbx_strand_id
1 'polypeptide(L)'
;MASDIYSQNASHPDRFRAEGYAWGILDQGSEWLSILGSHWESIPLPESPDDTVRPGVTVLRGGEPKPYTLAKVRRDGQDIFRVLEVVRTYTPARS
;
A
#
# COMPACT_ATOMS: atom_id res chain seq x y z
N MET A 1 -27.68 -10.54 -28.89
CA MET A 1 -27.78 -10.69 -27.43
C MET A 1 -27.03 -11.95 -27.05
N ALA A 2 -25.82 -11.79 -26.51
CA ALA A 2 -25.10 -12.86 -25.83
C ALA A 2 -24.65 -12.26 -24.51
N SER A 3 -25.38 -12.58 -23.46
CA SER A 3 -25.03 -12.27 -22.09
C SER A 3 -23.89 -13.19 -21.68
N ASP A 4 -22.66 -12.76 -21.93
CA ASP A 4 -21.47 -13.38 -21.37
C ASP A 4 -21.48 -13.12 -19.87
N ILE A 5 -22.13 -14.04 -19.16
CA ILE A 5 -22.01 -14.22 -17.73
C ILE A 5 -20.52 -14.46 -17.48
N TYR A 6 -19.82 -13.43 -17.02
CA TYR A 6 -18.53 -13.55 -16.35
C TYR A 6 -18.73 -14.56 -15.22
N SER A 7 -18.42 -15.82 -15.52
CA SER A 7 -18.36 -16.88 -14.54
C SER A 7 -17.24 -16.48 -13.61
N GLN A 8 -17.62 -15.98 -12.43
CA GLN A 8 -16.71 -15.70 -11.32
C GLN A 8 -15.98 -17.00 -11.01
N ASN A 9 -14.77 -17.11 -11.55
CA ASN A 9 -13.90 -18.24 -11.35
C ASN A 9 -13.39 -18.16 -9.91
N ALA A 10 -14.15 -18.74 -8.98
CA ALA A 10 -13.92 -18.73 -7.52
C ALA A 10 -12.67 -19.53 -7.09
N SER A 11 -11.80 -19.88 -8.03
CA SER A 11 -10.65 -20.79 -7.88
C SER A 11 -9.34 -20.21 -8.42
N HIS A 12 -9.23 -18.89 -8.59
CA HIS A 12 -7.93 -18.26 -8.87
C HIS A 12 -7.13 -18.13 -7.55
N PRO A 13 -5.91 -18.69 -7.42
CA PRO A 13 -5.12 -18.65 -6.18
C PRO A 13 -4.57 -17.25 -5.81
N ASP A 14 -5.04 -16.17 -6.45
CA ASP A 14 -4.42 -14.84 -6.43
C ASP A 14 -5.29 -13.73 -5.79
N ARG A 15 -6.39 -14.10 -5.13
CA ARG A 15 -7.34 -13.14 -4.52
C ARG A 15 -6.79 -12.34 -3.33
N PHE A 16 -5.59 -12.67 -2.85
CA PHE A 16 -4.85 -11.97 -1.81
C PHE A 16 -3.35 -12.13 -2.08
N ARG A 17 -2.75 -11.46 -3.07
CA ARG A 17 -1.28 -11.39 -3.09
C ARG A 17 -0.84 -10.85 -1.73
N ALA A 18 -0.30 -11.73 -0.88
CA ALA A 18 0.01 -11.37 0.49
C ALA A 18 1.07 -10.26 0.50
N GLU A 19 1.91 -10.22 -0.54
CA GLU A 19 3.01 -9.28 -0.68
C GLU A 19 2.89 -8.41 -1.93
N GLY A 20 3.49 -7.23 -1.84
CA GLY A 20 3.71 -6.31 -2.95
C GLY A 20 4.27 -5.00 -2.44
N TYR A 21 4.18 -3.94 -3.24
CA TYR A 21 4.75 -2.64 -2.90
C TYR A 21 3.67 -1.63 -2.54
N ALA A 22 3.93 -0.80 -1.53
CA ALA A 22 3.02 0.27 -1.15
C ALA A 22 3.71 1.47 -0.54
N TRP A 23 3.08 2.63 -0.70
CA TRP A 23 3.44 3.85 0.02
C TRP A 23 2.65 3.98 1.31
N GLY A 24 3.32 4.34 2.40
CA GLY A 24 2.67 4.63 3.67
C GLY A 24 3.56 5.40 4.61
N ILE A 25 3.10 5.55 5.85
CA ILE A 25 3.87 6.14 6.94
C ILE A 25 4.50 5.00 7.73
N LEU A 26 5.83 5.04 7.84
CA LEU A 26 6.59 4.14 8.69
C LEU A 26 7.13 4.94 9.87
N ASP A 27 6.54 4.74 11.06
CA ASP A 27 7.05 5.36 12.27
C ASP A 27 8.38 4.69 12.69
N GLN A 28 9.29 5.48 13.28
CA GLN A 28 10.63 5.02 13.63
C GLN A 28 10.57 3.83 14.59
N GLY A 29 11.28 2.74 14.26
CA GLY A 29 11.31 1.51 15.05
C GLY A 29 10.09 0.61 14.87
N SER A 30 9.11 1.01 14.05
CA SER A 30 7.98 0.17 13.66
C SER A 30 8.40 -0.81 12.56
N GLU A 31 7.88 -2.04 12.62
CA GLU A 31 7.89 -2.99 11.50
C GLU A 31 6.62 -2.90 10.64
N TRP A 32 5.73 -1.95 10.97
CA TRP A 32 4.42 -1.81 10.36
C TRP A 32 4.32 -0.52 9.56
N LEU A 33 3.86 -0.65 8.32
CA LEU A 33 3.54 0.46 7.44
C LEU A 33 2.06 0.81 7.56
N SER A 34 1.77 2.05 7.91
CA SER A 34 0.42 2.61 7.91
C SER A 34 0.11 3.19 6.54
N ILE A 35 -0.78 2.56 5.79
CA ILE A 35 -1.15 3.03 4.45
C ILE A 35 -2.36 3.97 4.57
N LEU A 36 -2.37 5.06 3.79
CA LEU A 36 -3.49 5.99 3.76
C LEU A 36 -4.59 5.50 2.82
N GLY A 37 -5.85 5.58 3.27
CA GLY A 37 -7.04 5.21 2.50
C GLY A 37 -7.48 3.76 2.72
N SER A 38 -8.78 3.51 2.59
CA SER A 38 -9.47 2.29 3.06
C SER A 38 -9.77 1.25 1.97
N HIS A 39 -9.08 1.30 0.83
CA HIS A 39 -9.41 0.45 -0.33
C HIS A 39 -8.40 -0.69 -0.60
N TRP A 40 -7.38 -0.83 0.24
CA TRP A 40 -6.28 -1.78 0.02
C TRP A 40 -6.64 -3.25 0.28
N GLU A 41 -7.82 -3.50 0.82
CA GLU A 41 -8.35 -4.84 1.13
C GLU A 41 -8.75 -5.62 -0.13
N SER A 42 -9.23 -4.92 -1.16
CA SER A 42 -9.87 -5.54 -2.33
C SER A 42 -9.06 -5.42 -3.63
N ILE A 43 -7.89 -4.76 -3.57
CA ILE A 43 -7.02 -4.55 -4.74
C ILE A 43 -5.70 -5.31 -4.56
N PRO A 44 -5.18 -6.01 -5.56
CA PRO A 44 -3.83 -6.56 -5.51
C PRO A 44 -2.80 -5.47 -5.19
N LEU A 45 -1.77 -5.82 -4.41
CA LEU A 45 -0.64 -4.89 -4.24
C LEU A 45 0.19 -4.91 -5.53
N PRO A 46 0.71 -3.77 -5.98
CA PRO A 46 1.62 -3.71 -7.11
C PRO A 46 2.84 -4.62 -6.94
N GLU A 47 3.27 -5.25 -8.04
CA GLU A 47 4.45 -6.15 -8.06
C GLU A 47 5.77 -5.40 -8.20
N SER A 48 5.72 -4.18 -8.74
CA SER A 48 6.87 -3.32 -8.94
C SER A 48 6.74 -2.07 -8.08
N PRO A 49 7.84 -1.56 -7.49
CA PRO A 49 7.83 -0.27 -6.81
C PRO A 49 7.43 0.89 -7.72
N ASP A 50 7.64 0.78 -9.03
CA ASP A 50 7.33 1.86 -9.98
C ASP A 50 5.84 1.94 -10.35
N ASP A 51 5.10 0.87 -10.12
CA ASP A 51 3.65 0.82 -10.30
C ASP A 51 2.89 1.39 -9.09
N THR A 52 3.61 1.76 -8.01
CA THR A 52 3.01 2.32 -6.81
C THR A 52 2.79 3.82 -6.92
N VAL A 53 1.53 4.23 -6.74
CA VAL A 53 1.17 5.65 -6.71
C VAL A 53 1.37 6.19 -5.30
N ARG A 54 2.22 7.21 -5.18
CA ARG A 54 2.40 7.94 -3.91
C ARG A 54 1.13 8.74 -3.59
N PRO A 55 0.73 8.83 -2.30
CA PRO A 55 -0.33 9.76 -1.89
C PRO A 55 -0.05 11.18 -2.38
N GLY A 56 -1.08 11.81 -2.95
CA GLY A 56 -1.07 13.23 -3.35
C GLY A 56 -1.34 14.20 -2.20
N VAL A 57 -1.46 13.68 -0.97
CA VAL A 57 -1.73 14.46 0.24
C VAL A 57 -0.50 14.50 1.14
N THR A 58 -0.36 15.55 1.93
CA THR A 58 0.71 15.67 2.95
C THR A 58 0.09 15.48 4.32
N VAL A 59 0.56 14.47 5.06
CA VAL A 59 0.21 14.31 6.48
C VAL A 59 1.15 15.15 7.33
N LEU A 60 0.59 15.93 8.25
CA LEU A 60 1.35 16.72 9.21
C LEU A 60 1.29 16.08 10.60
N ARG A 61 2.41 16.07 11.33
CA ARG A 61 2.43 15.76 12.77
C ARG A 61 3.18 16.86 13.50
N GLY A 62 2.51 17.55 14.42
CA GLY A 62 3.10 18.69 15.13
C GLY A 62 3.46 19.87 14.21
N GLY A 63 2.79 20.01 13.06
CA GLY A 63 3.07 21.06 12.07
C GLY A 63 4.15 20.71 11.05
N GLU A 64 4.80 19.55 11.17
CA GLU A 64 5.86 19.12 10.25
C GLU A 64 5.37 18.00 9.29
N PRO A 65 5.75 18.04 8.00
CA PRO A 65 5.44 16.99 7.04
C PRO A 65 5.99 15.63 7.46
N LYS A 66 5.12 14.62 7.46
CA LYS A 66 5.54 13.23 7.66
C LYS A 66 6.16 12.66 6.38
N PRO A 67 7.28 11.92 6.50
CA PRO A 67 7.82 11.18 5.38
C PRO A 67 6.89 10.04 4.97
N TYR A 68 6.75 9.86 3.66
CA TYR A 68 6.17 8.66 3.08
C TYR A 68 7.28 7.68 2.72
N THR A 69 7.07 6.41 3.03
CA THR A 69 7.99 5.33 2.71
C THR A 69 7.32 4.39 1.71
N LEU A 70 8.03 4.12 0.61
CA LEU A 70 7.74 3.02 -0.28
C LEU A 70 8.44 1.79 0.25
N ALA A 71 7.69 0.74 0.48
CA ALA A 71 8.20 -0.52 0.98
C ALA A 71 7.59 -1.70 0.23
N LYS A 72 8.35 -2.79 0.15
CA LYS A 72 7.76 -4.11 -0.01
C LYS A 72 7.10 -4.48 1.31
N VAL A 73 5.85 -4.88 1.24
CA VAL A 73 5.04 -5.18 2.42
C VAL A 73 4.34 -6.52 2.28
N ARG A 74 3.96 -7.07 3.43
CA ARG A 74 3.03 -8.19 3.55
C ARG A 74 1.77 -7.76 4.30
N ARG A 75 0.60 -8.14 3.80
CA ARG A 75 -0.68 -7.96 4.50
C ARG A 75 -0.67 -8.77 5.79
N ASP A 76 -0.94 -8.11 6.92
CA ASP A 76 -1.05 -8.74 8.24
C ASP A 76 -2.35 -8.33 8.97
N GLY A 77 -3.20 -7.55 8.31
CA GLY A 77 -4.49 -7.09 8.83
C GLY A 77 -5.21 -6.17 7.85
N GLN A 78 -6.34 -5.61 8.27
CA GLN A 78 -7.24 -4.80 7.44
C GLN A 78 -6.56 -3.55 6.85
N ASP A 79 -5.71 -2.88 7.64
CA ASP A 79 -4.97 -1.67 7.23
C ASP A 79 -3.50 -1.69 7.68
N ILE A 80 -3.02 -2.85 8.14
CA ILE A 80 -1.69 -3.00 8.73
C ILE A 80 -0.85 -3.93 7.85
N PHE A 81 0.27 -3.38 7.40
CA PHE A 81 1.15 -4.03 6.45
C PHE A 81 2.52 -4.19 7.08
N ARG A 82 2.99 -5.43 7.21
CA ARG A 82 4.33 -5.72 7.70
C ARG A 82 5.34 -5.28 6.66
N VAL A 83 6.31 -4.47 7.04
CA VAL A 83 7.42 -4.08 6.17
C VAL A 83 8.35 -5.28 6.02
N LEU A 84 8.60 -5.67 4.77
CA LEU A 84 9.61 -6.66 4.42
C LEU A 84 10.91 -5.99 3.98
N GLU A 85 10.79 -4.89 3.25
CA GLU A 85 11.93 -4.14 2.71
C GLU A 85 11.54 -2.67 2.51
N VAL A 86 12.39 -1.75 2.94
CA VAL A 86 12.23 -0.32 2.63
C VAL A 86 12.95 -0.02 1.32
N VAL A 87 12.21 0.49 0.34
CA VAL A 87 12.74 0.82 -1.00
C VAL A 87 13.24 2.26 -1.03
N ARG A 88 12.40 3.22 -0.64
CA ARG A 88 12.74 4.66 -0.63
C ARG A 88 11.81 5.44 0.28
N THR A 89 12.28 6.59 0.74
CA THR A 89 11.51 7.52 1.54
C THR A 89 11.45 8.88 0.85
N TYR A 90 10.28 9.51 0.89
CA TYR A 90 10.02 10.83 0.36
C TYR A 90 9.43 11.71 1.46
N THR A 91 10.09 12.81 1.77
CA THR A 91 9.55 13.84 2.66
C THR A 91 8.97 14.97 1.79
N PRO A 92 7.66 15.24 1.87
CA PRO A 92 7.07 16.40 1.20
C PRO A 92 7.75 17.69 1.68
N ALA A 93 8.01 18.61 0.75
CA ALA A 93 8.46 19.94 1.12
C ALA A 93 7.34 20.66 1.89
N ARG A 94 7.74 21.53 2.83
CA ARG A 94 6.81 22.47 3.48
C ARG A 94 6.41 23.50 2.42
N SER A 95 5.17 23.41 1.93
CA SER A 95 4.55 24.42 1.07
C SER A 95 4.20 25.67 1.85
#